data_AF-A0A4Q3SUW2-F1
#
_entry.id   AF-A0A4Q3SUW2-F1
#
_cell.length_a   1.000
_cell.length_b   1.000
_cell.length_c   1.000
_cell.angle_alpha   90.00
_cell.angle_beta   90.00
_cell.angle_gamma   90.00
#
_symmetry.space_group_name_H-M   'P 1'
#
loop_
_entity.id
_entity.type
_entity.pdbx_description
1 polymer ?
#
loop_
_entity_poly.entity_id
_entity_poly.type
_entity_poly.pdbx_seq_one_letter_code
_entity_poly.pdbx_strand_id
1 'polypeptide(L)'
;MNLDFFLVALIAALVAAAPAIAWALMERSRANRAEARAWDLHDAAARVRVMEEQSAKNSAFLQAEAAATIAEQVMKRADETFHNREQLAQARLEAQLKPVAESLAKFQEQVVAVEKTRAEETGGLKEQINQLLTASIATQSEARKLSAALRRGAGVQGRWGEQTLRNVLEAAGLHNRYDFDEQTSTDTEEGRRRPDVTVRLPGGAVFVIDAKCSLNAFLDAQDAVDDATREACYV
;
A
#
# COMPACT_ATOMS: atom_id res chain seq x y z
N MET A 1 112.31 95.57 -54.93
CA MET A 1 110.88 95.87 -55.15
C MET A 1 110.17 94.56 -55.50
N ASN A 2 109.83 93.74 -54.50
CA ASN A 2 109.28 92.37 -54.65
C ASN A 2 108.44 91.96 -53.42
N LEU A 3 107.65 92.88 -52.85
CA LEU A 3 106.81 92.59 -51.66
C LEU A 3 105.29 92.66 -51.96
N ASP A 4 104.88 93.34 -53.02
CA ASP A 4 103.45 93.55 -53.33
C ASP A 4 102.76 92.33 -53.96
N PHE A 5 103.49 91.45 -54.65
CA PHE A 5 102.87 90.31 -55.36
C PHE A 5 102.39 89.19 -54.41
N PHE A 6 103.08 88.97 -53.28
CA PHE A 6 102.69 87.95 -52.29
C PHE A 6 101.43 88.36 -51.49
N LEU A 7 101.25 89.66 -51.24
CA LEU A 7 100.11 90.17 -50.47
C LEU A 7 98.80 90.03 -51.25
N VAL A 8 98.84 90.27 -52.57
CA VAL A 8 97.67 90.14 -53.46
C VAL A 8 97.24 88.67 -53.61
N ALA A 9 98.18 87.73 -53.67
CA ALA A 9 97.86 86.31 -53.76
C ALA A 9 97.17 85.76 -52.50
N LEU A 10 97.56 86.23 -51.31
CA LEU A 10 96.95 85.81 -50.04
C LEU A 10 95.50 86.31 -49.90
N ILE A 11 95.24 87.56 -50.33
CA ILE A 11 93.90 88.14 -50.31
C ILE A 11 92.95 87.40 -51.27
N ALA A 12 93.44 87.02 -52.46
CA ALA A 12 92.63 86.27 -53.43
C ALA A 12 92.22 84.88 -52.92
N ALA A 13 93.10 84.17 -52.21
CA ALA A 13 92.79 82.86 -51.62
C ALA A 13 91.73 82.96 -50.49
N LEU A 14 91.79 84.03 -49.69
CA LEU A 14 90.87 84.24 -48.57
C LEU A 14 89.45 84.60 -49.05
N VAL A 15 89.35 85.37 -50.14
CA VAL A 15 88.07 85.72 -50.78
C VAL A 15 87.42 84.51 -51.47
N ALA A 16 88.20 83.57 -52.00
CA ALA A 16 87.67 82.34 -52.60
C ALA A 16 87.17 81.31 -51.56
N ALA A 17 87.77 81.28 -50.36
CA ALA A 17 87.40 80.33 -49.31
C ALA A 17 86.14 80.73 -48.51
N ALA A 18 85.88 82.03 -48.36
CA ALA A 18 84.72 82.56 -47.61
C ALA A 18 83.35 82.02 -48.07
N PRO A 19 83.00 81.96 -49.37
CA PRO A 19 81.72 81.41 -49.81
C PRO A 19 81.59 79.90 -49.57
N ALA A 20 82.69 79.14 -49.63
CA ALA A 20 82.68 77.70 -49.34
C ALA A 20 82.43 77.42 -47.85
N ILE A 21 83.03 78.22 -46.96
CA ILE A 21 82.81 78.13 -45.51
C ILE A 21 81.39 78.56 -45.13
N ALA A 22 80.88 79.63 -45.76
CA ALA A 22 79.51 80.09 -45.55
C ALA A 22 78.47 79.08 -46.04
N TRP A 23 78.72 78.44 -47.19
CA TRP A 23 77.89 77.36 -47.71
C TRP A 23 77.91 76.14 -46.78
N ALA A 24 79.09 75.71 -46.31
CA ALA A 24 79.23 74.60 -45.37
C ALA A 24 78.55 74.87 -44.01
N LEU A 25 78.61 76.11 -43.50
CA LEU A 25 77.91 76.50 -42.27
C LEU A 25 76.39 76.60 -42.48
N MET A 26 75.94 77.10 -43.63
CA MET A 26 74.52 77.14 -43.96
C MET A 26 73.94 75.73 -44.12
N GLU A 27 74.65 74.82 -44.76
CA GLU A 27 74.24 73.42 -44.90
C GLU A 27 74.17 72.71 -43.54
N ARG A 28 75.15 72.98 -42.66
CA ARG A 28 75.12 72.51 -41.27
C ARG A 28 73.95 73.11 -40.47
N SER A 29 73.60 74.37 -40.70
CA SER A 29 72.45 75.01 -40.05
C SER A 29 71.09 74.50 -40.57
N ARG A 30 71.02 74.10 -41.85
CA ARG A 30 69.84 73.48 -42.47
C ARG A 30 69.64 72.05 -41.96
N ALA A 31 70.74 71.30 -41.80
CA ALA A 31 70.72 69.97 -41.19
C ALA A 31 70.20 70.02 -39.75
N ASN A 32 70.74 70.93 -38.91
CA ASN A 32 70.28 71.07 -37.51
C ASN A 32 68.79 71.48 -37.40
N ARG A 33 68.28 72.30 -38.32
CA ARG A 33 66.85 72.68 -38.35
C ARG A 33 65.95 71.55 -38.86
N ALA A 34 66.45 70.68 -39.72
CA ALA A 34 65.73 69.48 -40.16
C ALA A 34 65.68 68.43 -39.03
N GLU A 35 66.77 68.27 -38.29
CA GLU A 35 66.85 67.39 -37.12
C GLU A 35 65.89 67.83 -36.01
N ALA A 36 65.79 69.13 -35.72
CA ALA A 36 64.84 69.64 -34.72
C ALA A 36 63.37 69.36 -35.09
N ARG A 37 62.99 69.57 -36.37
CA ARG A 37 61.63 69.24 -36.84
C ARG A 37 61.36 67.74 -36.84
N ALA A 38 62.37 66.92 -37.15
CA ALA A 38 62.24 65.47 -37.06
C ALA A 38 62.02 65.04 -35.61
N TRP A 39 62.71 65.67 -34.65
CA TRP A 39 62.53 65.40 -33.23
C TRP A 39 61.13 65.78 -32.73
N ASP A 40 60.61 66.95 -33.11
CA ASP A 40 59.25 67.38 -32.75
C ASP A 40 58.16 66.48 -33.36
N LEU A 41 58.34 66.07 -34.62
CA LEU A 41 57.44 65.12 -35.30
C LEU A 41 57.46 63.74 -34.63
N HIS A 42 58.63 63.27 -34.20
CA HIS A 42 58.77 62.01 -33.47
C HIS A 42 58.12 62.09 -32.09
N ASP A 43 58.25 63.20 -31.37
CA ASP A 43 57.62 63.38 -30.05
C ASP A 43 56.09 63.49 -30.16
N ALA A 44 55.59 64.24 -31.15
CA ALA A 44 54.15 64.31 -31.43
C ALA A 44 53.57 62.94 -31.82
N ALA A 45 54.26 62.18 -32.66
CA ALA A 45 53.85 60.82 -33.02
C ALA A 45 53.89 59.86 -31.82
N ALA A 46 54.87 60.00 -30.91
CA ALA A 46 54.95 59.21 -29.70
C ALA A 46 53.76 59.47 -28.75
N ARG A 47 53.37 60.73 -28.57
CA ARG A 47 52.20 61.11 -27.74
C ARG A 47 50.89 60.56 -28.29
N VAL A 48 50.70 60.62 -29.62
CA VAL A 48 49.51 60.05 -30.28
C VAL A 48 49.45 58.53 -30.08
N ARG A 49 50.57 57.81 -30.27
CA ARG A 49 50.64 56.36 -30.01
C ARG A 49 50.30 55.99 -28.58
N VAL A 50 50.78 56.77 -27.60
CA VAL A 50 50.47 56.54 -26.17
C VAL A 50 49.00 56.78 -25.87
N MET A 51 48.38 57.83 -26.44
CA MET A 51 46.94 58.08 -26.28
C MET A 51 46.08 57.02 -26.96
N GLU A 52 46.44 56.57 -28.16
CA GLU A 52 45.76 55.46 -28.84
C GLU A 52 45.87 54.18 -28.02
N GLU A 53 47.05 53.84 -27.51
CA GLU A 53 47.23 52.70 -26.61
C GLU A 53 46.40 52.83 -25.32
N GLN A 54 46.33 54.02 -24.72
CA GLN A 54 45.51 54.26 -23.54
C GLN A 54 44.02 54.12 -23.84
N SER A 55 43.56 54.65 -24.98
CA SER A 55 42.17 54.51 -25.41
C SER A 55 41.81 53.04 -25.69
N ALA A 56 42.70 52.28 -26.32
CA ALA A 56 42.52 50.86 -26.60
C ALA A 56 42.53 50.03 -25.30
N LYS A 57 43.42 50.35 -24.36
CA LYS A 57 43.44 49.74 -23.02
C LYS A 57 42.16 50.06 -22.24
N ASN A 58 41.69 51.32 -22.28
CA ASN A 58 40.44 51.72 -21.62
C ASN A 58 39.21 51.07 -22.25
N SER A 59 39.14 50.96 -23.58
CA SER A 59 38.03 50.26 -24.25
C SER A 59 38.04 48.77 -23.96
N ALA A 60 39.23 48.15 -23.94
CA ALA A 60 39.38 46.73 -23.58
C ALA A 60 38.99 46.49 -22.11
N PHE A 61 39.35 47.40 -21.21
CA PHE A 61 38.96 47.35 -19.80
C PHE A 61 37.43 47.45 -19.63
N LEU A 62 36.78 48.42 -20.28
CA LEU A 62 35.32 48.58 -20.24
C LEU A 62 34.59 47.35 -20.81
N GLN A 63 35.12 46.76 -21.88
CA GLN A 63 34.56 45.51 -22.43
C GLN A 63 34.73 44.33 -21.47
N ALA A 64 35.88 44.23 -20.79
CA ALA A 64 36.12 43.19 -19.81
C ALA A 64 35.21 43.34 -18.58
N GLU A 65 34.98 44.57 -18.10
CA GLU A 65 34.07 44.87 -17.00
C GLU A 65 32.60 44.61 -17.38
N ALA A 66 32.19 45.01 -18.59
CA ALA A 66 30.87 44.67 -19.12
C ALA A 66 30.68 43.14 -19.27
N ALA A 67 31.69 42.42 -19.74
CA ALA A 67 31.64 40.96 -19.82
C ALA A 67 31.56 40.30 -18.44
N ALA A 68 32.30 40.82 -17.44
CA ALA A 68 32.26 40.32 -16.07
C ALA A 68 30.91 40.52 -15.40
N THR A 69 30.30 41.71 -15.56
CA THR A 69 28.97 42.01 -15.00
C THR A 69 27.87 41.19 -15.67
N ILE A 70 27.93 41.00 -17.00
CA ILE A 70 27.02 40.11 -17.72
C ILE A 70 27.20 38.67 -17.26
N ALA A 71 28.43 38.19 -17.12
CA ALA A 71 28.70 36.84 -16.62
C ALA A 71 28.14 36.63 -15.21
N GLU A 72 28.29 37.61 -14.31
CA GLU A 72 27.74 37.54 -12.96
C GLU A 72 26.20 37.53 -12.95
N GLN A 73 25.55 38.36 -13.79
CA GLN A 73 24.09 38.35 -13.92
C GLN A 73 23.56 37.05 -14.52
N VAL A 74 24.26 36.48 -15.50
CA VAL A 74 23.91 35.17 -16.07
C VAL A 74 24.07 34.08 -15.02
N MET A 75 25.14 34.12 -14.21
CA MET A 75 25.35 33.15 -13.14
C MET A 75 24.27 33.24 -12.07
N LYS A 76 23.92 34.45 -11.61
CA LYS A 76 22.83 34.67 -10.64
C LYS A 76 21.48 34.17 -11.16
N ARG A 77 21.13 34.50 -12.40
CA ARG A 77 19.90 33.97 -13.01
C ARG A 77 19.94 32.46 -13.19
N ALA A 78 21.09 31.90 -13.56
CA ALA A 78 21.25 30.46 -13.65
C ALA A 78 20.97 29.82 -12.29
N ASP A 79 21.60 30.28 -11.20
CA ASP A 79 21.39 29.79 -9.84
C ASP A 79 19.92 29.90 -9.39
N GLU A 80 19.29 31.06 -9.59
CA GLU A 80 17.88 31.26 -9.28
C GLU A 80 16.97 30.31 -10.06
N THR A 81 17.26 30.07 -11.35
CA THR A 81 16.49 29.12 -12.16
C THR A 81 16.76 27.67 -11.77
N PHE A 82 17.97 27.32 -11.36
CA PHE A 82 18.30 25.99 -10.86
C PHE A 82 17.57 25.70 -9.55
N HIS A 83 17.63 26.61 -8.58
CA HIS A 83 16.92 26.46 -7.31
C HIS A 83 15.40 26.39 -7.49
N ASN A 84 14.82 27.24 -8.34
CA ASN A 84 13.39 27.17 -8.64
C ASN A 84 13.00 25.85 -9.29
N ARG A 85 13.82 25.33 -10.21
CA ARG A 85 13.57 24.03 -10.86
C ARG A 85 13.68 22.87 -9.88
N GLU A 86 14.64 22.92 -8.97
CA GLU A 86 14.83 21.90 -7.93
C GLU A 86 13.64 21.89 -6.96
N GLN A 87 13.20 23.05 -6.49
CA GLN A 87 12.01 23.17 -5.63
C GLN A 87 10.74 22.68 -6.35
N LEU A 88 10.54 23.05 -7.62
CA LEU A 88 9.41 22.56 -8.42
C LEU A 88 9.47 21.05 -8.65
N ALA A 89 10.66 20.49 -8.82
CA ALA A 89 10.85 19.04 -8.96
C ALA A 89 10.52 18.31 -7.65
N GLN A 90 11.00 18.81 -6.50
CA GLN A 90 10.66 18.28 -5.18
C GLN A 90 9.15 18.36 -4.91
N ALA A 91 8.52 19.51 -5.16
CA ALA A 91 7.08 19.69 -4.97
C ALA A 91 6.26 18.76 -5.87
N ARG A 92 6.69 18.52 -7.13
CA ARG A 92 6.05 17.55 -8.02
C ARG A 92 6.20 16.12 -7.52
N LEU A 93 7.40 15.74 -7.05
CA LEU A 93 7.64 14.42 -6.48
C LEU A 93 6.79 14.20 -5.23
N GLU A 94 6.73 15.18 -4.32
CA GLU A 94 5.85 15.12 -3.16
C GLU A 94 4.38 14.98 -3.57
N ALA A 95 3.91 15.79 -4.53
CA ALA A 95 2.52 15.70 -5.01
C ALA A 95 2.19 14.33 -5.64
N GLN A 96 3.16 13.68 -6.29
CA GLN A 96 2.98 12.34 -6.85
C GLN A 96 3.05 11.23 -5.80
N LEU A 97 3.92 11.37 -4.79
CA LEU A 97 4.12 10.37 -3.75
C LEU A 97 3.07 10.45 -2.64
N LYS A 98 2.49 11.62 -2.39
CA LYS A 98 1.46 11.84 -1.38
C LYS A 98 0.24 10.90 -1.53
N PRO A 99 -0.40 10.73 -2.71
CA PRO A 99 -1.50 9.79 -2.84
C PRO A 99 -1.08 8.33 -2.63
N VAL A 100 0.17 7.97 -2.93
CA VAL A 100 0.70 6.62 -2.67
C VAL A 100 0.86 6.39 -1.17
N ALA A 101 1.43 7.36 -0.45
CA ALA A 101 1.56 7.31 1.01
C ALA A 101 0.20 7.24 1.70
N GLU A 102 -0.77 8.06 1.27
CA GLU A 102 -2.14 8.05 1.79
C GLU A 102 -2.85 6.72 1.50
N SER A 103 -2.66 6.14 0.31
CA SER A 103 -3.21 4.83 -0.04
C SER A 103 -2.59 3.71 0.79
N LEU A 104 -1.28 3.74 1.04
CA LEU A 104 -0.58 2.77 1.88
C LEU A 104 -1.06 2.85 3.34
N ALA A 105 -1.26 4.05 3.87
CA ALA A 105 -1.81 4.25 5.21
C ALA A 105 -3.23 3.65 5.33
N LYS A 106 -4.11 3.95 4.37
CA LYS A 106 -5.47 3.38 4.32
C LYS A 106 -5.46 1.86 4.18
N PHE A 107 -4.56 1.32 3.35
CA PHE A 107 -4.41 -0.12 3.19
C PHE A 107 -3.95 -0.78 4.49
N GLN A 108 -2.99 -0.18 5.20
CA GLN A 108 -2.52 -0.68 6.48
C GLN A 108 -3.65 -0.69 7.53
N GLU A 109 -4.46 0.37 7.61
CA GLU A 109 -5.63 0.41 8.49
C GLU A 109 -6.65 -0.70 8.14
N GLN A 110 -6.92 -0.91 6.86
CA GLN A 110 -7.83 -1.96 6.40
C GLN A 110 -7.31 -3.36 6.74
N VAL A 111 -6.03 -3.64 6.53
CA VAL A 111 -5.43 -4.94 6.87
C VAL A 111 -5.54 -5.21 8.37
N VAL A 112 -5.24 -4.23 9.22
CA VAL A 112 -5.36 -4.38 10.68
C VAL A 112 -6.82 -4.63 11.08
N ALA A 113 -7.78 -3.93 10.47
CA ALA A 113 -9.20 -4.13 10.74
C ALA A 113 -9.68 -5.54 10.31
N VAL A 114 -9.23 -6.02 9.16
CA VAL A 114 -9.55 -7.37 8.65
C VAL A 114 -8.95 -8.44 9.55
N GLU A 115 -7.67 -8.33 9.93
CA GLU A 115 -7.03 -9.29 10.84
C GLU A 115 -7.70 -9.32 12.22
N LYS A 116 -8.10 -8.16 12.74
CA LYS A 116 -8.87 -8.09 13.99
C LYS A 116 -10.23 -8.80 13.87
N THR A 117 -10.99 -8.50 12.81
CA THR A 117 -12.29 -9.15 12.56
C THR A 117 -12.12 -10.66 12.41
N ARG A 118 -11.09 -11.10 11.68
CA ARG A 118 -10.78 -12.52 11.50
C ARG A 118 -10.42 -13.21 12.81
N ALA A 119 -9.66 -12.55 13.69
CA ALA A 119 -9.34 -13.07 15.01
C ALA A 119 -10.59 -13.21 15.89
N GLU A 120 -11.49 -12.23 15.86
CA GLU A 120 -12.77 -12.26 16.58
C GLU A 120 -13.70 -13.38 16.05
N GLU A 121 -13.84 -13.50 14.73
CA GLU A 121 -14.63 -14.57 14.10
C GLU A 121 -14.09 -15.97 14.42
N THR A 122 -12.76 -16.14 14.35
CA THR A 122 -12.12 -17.43 14.66
C THR A 122 -12.32 -17.79 16.14
N GLY A 123 -12.23 -16.81 17.04
CA GLY A 123 -12.53 -16.99 18.46
C GLY A 123 -14.01 -17.37 18.70
N GLY A 124 -14.93 -16.66 18.04
CA GLY A 124 -16.36 -16.93 18.11
C GLY A 124 -16.74 -18.33 17.60
N LEU A 125 -16.14 -18.77 16.49
CA LEU A 125 -16.37 -20.11 15.94
C LEU A 125 -15.88 -21.20 16.91
N LYS A 126 -14.70 -21.03 17.52
CA LYS A 126 -14.17 -21.97 18.51
C LYS A 126 -15.11 -22.09 19.71
N GLU A 127 -15.66 -20.97 20.18
CA GLU A 127 -16.62 -20.95 21.28
C GLU A 127 -17.93 -21.65 20.90
N GLN A 128 -18.47 -21.39 19.70
CA GLN A 128 -19.66 -22.10 19.21
C GLN A 128 -19.44 -23.62 19.10
N ILE A 129 -18.28 -24.05 18.60
CA ILE A 129 -17.93 -25.48 18.53
C ILE A 129 -17.87 -26.10 19.93
N ASN A 130 -17.28 -25.40 20.91
CA ASN A 130 -17.26 -25.86 22.30
C ASN A 130 -18.67 -26.00 22.88
N GLN A 131 -19.54 -25.00 22.65
CA GLN A 131 -20.93 -25.04 23.11
C GLN A 131 -21.71 -26.19 22.46
N LEU A 132 -21.52 -26.44 21.17
CA LEU A 132 -22.11 -27.58 20.47
C LEU A 132 -21.61 -28.92 21.03
N LEU A 133 -20.31 -29.04 21.33
CA LEU A 133 -19.74 -30.24 21.92
C LEU A 133 -20.34 -30.49 23.31
N THR A 134 -20.44 -29.46 24.16
CA THR A 134 -21.07 -29.56 25.48
C THR A 134 -22.54 -29.95 25.38
N ALA A 135 -23.31 -29.34 24.46
CA ALA A 135 -24.70 -29.68 24.24
C ALA A 135 -24.87 -31.13 23.74
N SER A 136 -23.99 -31.60 22.86
CA SER A 136 -23.98 -32.99 22.37
C SER A 136 -23.72 -33.99 23.50
N ILE A 137 -22.71 -33.73 24.34
CA ILE A 137 -22.40 -34.56 25.51
C ILE A 137 -23.58 -34.59 26.50
N ALA A 138 -24.20 -33.45 26.77
CA ALA A 138 -25.37 -33.36 27.65
C ALA A 138 -26.56 -34.16 27.07
N THR A 139 -26.84 -34.01 25.78
CA THR A 139 -27.91 -34.75 25.08
C THR A 139 -27.65 -36.25 25.13
N GLN A 140 -26.41 -36.69 24.87
CA GLN A 140 -26.05 -38.11 24.96
C GLN A 140 -26.21 -38.65 26.39
N SER A 141 -25.88 -37.85 27.40
CA SER A 141 -26.06 -38.21 28.81
C SER A 141 -27.54 -38.40 29.16
N GLU A 142 -28.41 -37.46 28.76
CA GLU A 142 -29.86 -37.57 28.99
C GLU A 142 -30.47 -38.74 28.21
N ALA A 143 -30.06 -38.98 26.96
CA ALA A 143 -30.48 -40.15 26.19
C ALA A 143 -30.09 -41.46 26.88
N ARG A 144 -28.86 -41.56 27.44
CA ARG A 144 -28.44 -42.72 28.24
C ARG A 144 -29.25 -42.88 29.52
N LYS A 145 -29.55 -41.79 30.23
CA LYS A 145 -30.41 -41.82 31.44
C LYS A 145 -31.82 -42.30 31.10
N LEU A 146 -32.39 -41.83 29.98
CA LEU A 146 -33.69 -42.26 29.48
C LEU A 146 -33.68 -43.75 29.11
N SER A 147 -32.71 -44.20 28.32
CA SER A 147 -32.53 -45.63 27.98
C SER A 147 -32.41 -46.49 29.25
N ALA A 148 -31.60 -46.06 30.22
CA ALA A 148 -31.45 -46.77 31.49
C ALA A 148 -32.74 -46.76 32.34
N ALA A 149 -33.53 -45.69 32.31
CA ALA A 149 -34.83 -45.63 32.99
C ALA A 149 -35.84 -46.58 32.35
N LEU A 150 -35.85 -46.69 31.02
CA LEU A 150 -36.69 -47.60 30.26
C LEU A 150 -36.30 -49.08 30.44
N ARG A 151 -35.02 -49.40 30.69
CA ARG A 151 -34.54 -50.77 30.94
C ARG A 151 -34.85 -51.30 32.36
N ARG A 152 -35.00 -50.43 33.36
CA ARG A 152 -34.99 -50.83 34.80
C ARG A 152 -36.33 -51.27 35.40
N GLY A 153 -37.45 -51.24 34.68
CA GLY A 153 -38.73 -51.60 35.30
C GLY A 153 -39.82 -52.06 34.34
N ALA A 154 -40.36 -53.26 34.58
CA ALA A 154 -41.48 -53.83 33.84
C ALA A 154 -42.71 -52.88 33.78
N GLY A 155 -42.97 -52.13 34.86
CA GLY A 155 -44.07 -51.16 34.88
C GLY A 155 -43.83 -49.88 34.05
N VAL A 156 -42.57 -49.50 33.79
CA VAL A 156 -42.25 -48.37 32.90
C VAL A 156 -42.33 -48.81 31.45
N GLN A 157 -41.90 -50.03 31.14
CA GLN A 157 -41.99 -50.65 29.82
C GLN A 157 -43.44 -50.88 29.40
N GLY A 158 -44.28 -51.37 30.32
CA GLY A 158 -45.72 -51.52 30.09
C GLY A 158 -46.37 -50.18 29.71
N ARG A 159 -46.18 -49.13 30.52
CA ARG A 159 -46.70 -47.79 30.23
C ARG A 159 -46.18 -47.19 28.92
N TRP A 160 -44.92 -47.45 28.57
CA TRP A 160 -44.36 -47.00 27.29
C TRP A 160 -44.98 -47.75 26.11
N GLY A 161 -45.21 -49.06 26.26
CA GLY A 161 -45.94 -49.88 25.29
C GLY A 161 -47.38 -49.40 25.11
N GLU A 162 -48.11 -49.15 26.19
CA GLU A 162 -49.48 -48.61 26.18
C GLU A 162 -49.54 -47.23 25.49
N GLN A 163 -48.62 -46.32 25.83
CA GLN A 163 -48.55 -45.00 25.20
C GLN A 163 -48.19 -45.09 23.70
N THR A 164 -47.30 -46.01 23.33
CA THR A 164 -46.93 -46.24 21.93
C THR A 164 -48.12 -46.81 21.16
N LEU A 165 -48.85 -47.75 21.75
CA LEU A 165 -50.08 -48.30 21.19
C LEU A 165 -51.13 -47.20 20.97
N ARG A 166 -51.35 -46.31 21.95
CA ARG A 166 -52.21 -45.14 21.79
C ARG A 166 -51.78 -44.28 20.60
N ASN A 167 -50.50 -43.93 20.52
CA ASN A 167 -49.99 -43.09 19.43
C ASN A 167 -50.20 -43.74 18.04
N VAL A 168 -50.04 -45.07 17.94
CA VAL A 168 -50.27 -45.80 16.68
C VAL A 168 -51.75 -45.79 16.30
N LEU A 169 -52.66 -46.01 17.27
CA LEU A 169 -54.10 -45.97 17.02
C LEU A 169 -54.55 -44.56 16.61
N GLU A 170 -54.06 -43.53 17.29
CA GLU A 170 -54.33 -42.12 16.93
C GLU A 170 -53.78 -41.76 15.55
N ALA A 171 -52.57 -42.23 15.21
CA ALA A 171 -51.99 -42.05 13.88
C ALA A 171 -52.77 -42.81 12.78
N ALA A 172 -53.41 -43.93 13.13
CA ALA A 172 -54.33 -44.64 12.23
C ALA A 172 -55.70 -43.95 12.09
N GLY A 173 -55.91 -42.83 12.78
CA GLY A 173 -57.14 -42.03 12.72
C GLY A 173 -58.22 -42.45 13.71
N LEU A 174 -57.90 -43.33 14.66
CA LEU A 174 -58.83 -43.73 15.73
C LEU A 174 -58.74 -42.72 16.87
N HIS A 175 -59.88 -42.31 17.42
CA HIS A 175 -59.91 -41.38 18.55
C HIS A 175 -60.18 -42.09 19.87
N ASN A 176 -59.37 -41.75 20.87
CA ASN A 176 -59.55 -42.20 22.24
C ASN A 176 -60.95 -41.80 22.74
N ARG A 177 -61.61 -42.69 23.49
CA ARG A 177 -62.99 -42.59 24.02
C ARG A 177 -64.09 -42.73 22.99
N TYR A 178 -63.81 -42.60 21.70
CA TYR A 178 -64.80 -42.78 20.64
C TYR A 178 -64.61 -44.15 20.00
N ASP A 179 -63.46 -44.35 19.37
CA ASP A 179 -63.13 -45.55 18.61
C ASP A 179 -62.42 -46.60 19.46
N PHE A 180 -61.69 -46.19 20.52
CA PHE A 180 -61.07 -47.12 21.44
C PHE A 180 -61.04 -46.62 22.89
N ASP A 181 -61.05 -47.57 23.83
CA ASP A 181 -60.86 -47.32 25.26
C ASP A 181 -59.66 -48.10 25.80
N GLU A 182 -58.93 -47.50 26.73
CA GLU A 182 -57.77 -48.11 27.40
C GLU A 182 -58.14 -48.65 28.78
N GLN A 183 -57.52 -49.78 29.17
CA GLN A 183 -57.62 -50.40 30.50
C GLN A 183 -59.05 -50.69 30.99
N THR A 184 -59.99 -50.91 30.07
CA THR A 184 -61.38 -51.26 30.41
C THR A 184 -61.38 -52.57 31.19
N SER A 185 -61.81 -52.50 32.45
CA SER A 185 -61.97 -53.69 33.28
C SER A 185 -63.33 -54.30 32.95
N THR A 186 -63.33 -55.42 32.26
CA THR A 186 -64.56 -56.15 31.95
C THR A 186 -64.69 -57.32 32.91
N ASP A 187 -65.74 -57.32 33.72
CA ASP A 187 -66.08 -58.47 34.56
C ASP A 187 -66.84 -59.49 33.69
N THR A 188 -66.17 -60.60 33.39
CA THR A 188 -66.74 -61.76 32.67
C THR A 188 -67.05 -62.88 33.66
N GLU A 189 -67.96 -63.80 33.30
CA GLU A 189 -68.34 -64.94 34.15
C GLU A 189 -67.15 -65.85 34.53
N GLU A 190 -66.08 -65.83 33.73
CA GLU A 190 -64.82 -66.55 33.97
C GLU A 190 -63.77 -65.77 34.79
N GLY A 191 -64.09 -64.54 35.22
CA GLY A 191 -63.20 -63.67 36.00
C GLY A 191 -62.94 -62.31 35.34
N ARG A 192 -62.21 -61.44 36.07
CA ARG A 192 -61.88 -60.07 35.66
C ARG A 192 -60.75 -60.07 34.62
N ARG A 193 -61.07 -59.75 33.37
CA ARG A 193 -60.10 -59.59 32.28
C ARG A 193 -59.88 -58.09 32.05
N ARG A 194 -58.61 -57.68 31.94
CA ARG A 194 -58.26 -56.27 31.77
C ARG A 194 -57.32 -56.14 30.56
N PRO A 195 -57.86 -56.09 29.34
CA PRO A 195 -57.06 -55.88 28.15
C PRO A 195 -56.47 -54.48 28.10
N ASP A 196 -55.35 -54.31 27.38
CA ASP A 196 -54.68 -53.01 27.24
C ASP A 196 -55.56 -52.00 26.50
N VAL A 197 -56.12 -52.38 25.35
CA VAL A 197 -57.04 -51.55 24.55
C VAL A 197 -58.22 -52.35 23.99
N THR A 198 -59.40 -51.73 24.01
CA THR A 198 -60.62 -52.24 23.36
C THR A 198 -61.04 -51.26 22.26
N VAL A 199 -61.08 -51.72 21.01
CA VAL A 199 -61.48 -50.94 19.83
C VAL A 199 -62.92 -51.31 19.43
N ARG A 200 -63.75 -50.28 19.23
CA ARG A 200 -65.14 -50.40 18.75
C ARG A 200 -65.16 -50.26 17.23
N LEU A 201 -65.83 -51.18 16.56
CA LEU A 201 -66.00 -51.17 15.10
C LEU A 201 -67.46 -50.85 14.71
N PRO A 202 -67.67 -50.36 13.47
CA PRO A 202 -69.01 -50.19 12.93
C PRO A 202 -69.80 -51.50 12.95
N GLY A 203 -71.09 -51.45 13.30
CA GLY A 203 -71.94 -52.63 13.42
C GLY A 203 -71.89 -53.32 14.79
N GLY A 204 -71.24 -52.72 15.79
CA GLY A 204 -71.23 -53.20 17.18
C GLY A 204 -70.20 -54.30 17.46
N ALA A 205 -69.34 -54.61 16.49
CA ALA A 205 -68.21 -55.51 16.72
C ALA A 205 -67.15 -54.85 17.60
N VAL A 206 -66.49 -55.65 18.44
CA VAL A 206 -65.46 -55.19 19.38
C VAL A 206 -64.20 -56.03 19.17
N PHE A 207 -63.06 -55.36 19.03
CA PHE A 207 -61.75 -55.97 18.89
C PHE A 207 -60.86 -55.59 20.08
N VAL A 208 -60.15 -56.57 20.64
CA VAL A 208 -59.36 -56.38 21.86
C VAL A 208 -57.88 -56.57 21.53
N ILE A 209 -57.03 -55.65 22.00
CA ILE A 209 -55.59 -55.63 21.76
C ILE A 209 -54.86 -55.75 23.10
N ASP A 210 -53.93 -56.71 23.17
CA ASP A 210 -52.97 -56.91 24.26
C ASP A 210 -51.57 -56.68 23.67
N ALA A 211 -50.90 -55.61 24.07
CA ALA A 211 -49.64 -55.20 23.49
C ALA A 211 -48.48 -55.53 24.45
N LYS A 212 -47.81 -56.64 24.16
CA LYS A 212 -46.59 -56.99 24.88
C LYS A 212 -45.38 -56.28 24.29
N CYS A 213 -44.83 -55.31 25.01
CA CYS A 213 -43.62 -54.60 24.60
C CYS A 213 -42.34 -55.31 25.09
N SER A 214 -41.49 -55.78 24.17
CA SER A 214 -40.13 -56.24 24.48
C SER A 214 -39.11 -55.12 24.21
N LEU A 215 -39.16 -54.05 25.01
CA LEU A 215 -38.30 -52.89 24.81
C LEU A 215 -36.82 -53.22 24.97
N ASN A 216 -36.47 -54.19 25.83
CA ASN A 216 -35.09 -54.62 26.01
C ASN A 216 -34.51 -55.25 24.73
N ALA A 217 -35.25 -56.16 24.09
CA ALA A 217 -34.87 -56.75 22.81
C ALA A 217 -34.60 -55.67 21.74
N PHE A 218 -35.48 -54.66 21.66
CA PHE A 218 -35.28 -53.55 20.73
C PHE A 218 -34.05 -52.71 21.06
N LEU A 219 -33.84 -52.36 22.34
CA LEU A 219 -32.66 -51.58 22.73
C LEU A 219 -31.36 -52.36 22.52
N ASP A 220 -31.34 -53.67 22.81
CA ASP A 220 -30.19 -54.54 22.56
C ASP A 220 -29.89 -54.67 21.07
N ALA A 221 -30.93 -54.73 20.23
CA ALA A 221 -30.80 -54.72 18.77
C ALA A 221 -30.23 -53.39 18.24
N GLN A 222 -30.58 -52.25 18.85
CA GLN A 222 -30.03 -50.94 18.48
C GLN A 222 -28.58 -50.75 18.95
N ASP A 223 -28.21 -51.39 20.05
CA ASP A 223 -26.85 -51.39 20.59
C ASP A 223 -25.93 -52.43 19.88
N ALA A 224 -26.49 -53.29 19.02
CA ALA A 224 -25.75 -54.34 18.31
C ALA A 224 -24.85 -53.78 17.20
N VAL A 225 -23.62 -54.29 17.12
CA VAL A 225 -22.58 -53.80 16.19
C VAL A 225 -22.70 -54.41 14.79
N ASP A 226 -23.34 -55.57 14.68
CA ASP A 226 -23.52 -56.31 13.44
C ASP A 226 -24.97 -56.78 13.25
N ASP A 227 -25.33 -57.03 11.99
CA ASP A 227 -26.69 -57.35 11.58
C ASP A 227 -27.17 -58.69 12.13
N ALA A 228 -26.29 -59.67 12.31
CA ALA A 228 -26.65 -60.99 12.82
C ALA A 228 -27.01 -60.92 14.32
N THR A 229 -26.22 -60.19 15.11
CA THR A 229 -26.53 -59.91 16.53
C THR A 229 -27.82 -59.12 16.67
N ARG A 230 -28.05 -58.14 15.78
CA ARG A 230 -29.27 -57.33 15.76
C ARG A 230 -30.53 -58.17 15.50
N GLU A 231 -30.49 -59.07 14.53
CA GLU A 231 -31.61 -59.97 14.23
C GLU A 231 -31.89 -60.95 15.36
N ALA A 232 -30.85 -61.49 16.00
CA ALA A 232 -30.99 -62.41 17.12
C ALA A 232 -31.68 -61.79 18.36
N CYS A 233 -31.62 -60.46 18.52
CA CYS A 233 -32.30 -59.76 19.61
C CYS A 233 -33.82 -59.70 19.45
N TYR A 234 -34.36 -59.81 18.22
CA TYR A 234 -35.80 -59.72 17.95
C TYR A 234 -36.55 -61.05 18.06
N VAL A 235 -35.83 -62.16 18.24
CA VAL A 235 -36.34 -63.54 18.32
C VAL A 235 -36.63 -63.92 19.78
#